data_AF-A0A6B1ETK4-F1
#
_entry.id   AF-A0A6B1ETK4-F1
#
_cell.length_a   1.000
_cell.length_b   1.000
_cell.length_c   1.000
_cell.angle_alpha   90.00
_cell.angle_beta   90.00
_cell.angle_gamma   90.00
#
_symmetry.space_group_name_H-M   'P 1'
#
loop_
_entity.id
_entity.type
_entity.pdbx_description
1 polymer ?
#
loop_
_entity_poly.entity_id
_entity_poly.type
_entity_poly.pdbx_seq_one_letter_code
_entity_poly.pdbx_strand_id
1 'polypeptide(L)'
;MDERTAYFEARARLWPNERNQETLENQKKFQEMTETKDPEVFAKLFREYLIKKFGDVPEIDILVEVEKKFKADEVVSDDEYLAYLNARFLLFPNQETLLELQEALAEQDKE
;
A
#
# COMPACT_ATOMS: atom_id res chain seq x y z
N MET A 1 -18.86 11.38 4.36
CA MET A 1 -18.73 10.65 3.08
C MET A 1 -17.57 11.31 2.36
N ASP A 2 -16.52 10.56 2.04
CA ASP A 2 -15.33 11.10 1.38
C ASP A 2 -15.69 11.68 0.01
N GLU A 3 -15.27 12.91 -0.30
CA GLU A 3 -15.59 13.61 -1.55
C GLU A 3 -15.20 12.79 -2.79
N ARG A 4 -14.14 11.98 -2.68
CA ARG A 4 -13.66 11.12 -3.75
C ARG A 4 -14.61 9.95 -4.01
N THR A 5 -15.13 9.33 -2.95
CA THR A 5 -16.13 8.24 -3.06
C THR A 5 -17.45 8.77 -3.65
N ALA A 6 -17.88 9.97 -3.26
CA ALA A 6 -19.07 10.62 -3.84
C ALA A 6 -18.91 10.91 -5.34
N TYR A 7 -17.72 11.35 -5.77
CA TYR A 7 -17.40 11.54 -7.20
C TYR A 7 -17.50 10.23 -8.00
N PHE A 8 -16.93 9.14 -7.50
CA PHE A 8 -16.99 7.85 -8.20
C PHE A 8 -18.41 7.26 -8.22
N GLU A 9 -19.19 7.47 -7.15
CA GLU A 9 -20.58 7.03 -7.10
C GLU A 9 -21.45 7.79 -8.12
N ALA A 10 -21.30 9.12 -8.19
CA ALA A 10 -21.96 9.94 -9.19
C ALA A 10 -21.57 9.53 -10.61
N ARG A 11 -20.28 9.25 -10.84
CA ARG A 11 -19.77 8.80 -12.15
C ARG A 11 -20.31 7.43 -12.55
N ALA A 12 -20.36 6.47 -11.64
CA ALA A 12 -20.93 5.14 -11.88
C ALA A 12 -22.45 5.19 -12.13
N ARG A 13 -23.14 6.15 -11.49
CA ARG A 13 -24.57 6.40 -11.71
C ARG A 13 -24.87 7.08 -13.04
N LEU A 14 -24.05 8.04 -13.45
CA LEU A 14 -24.21 8.77 -14.72
C LEU A 14 -23.76 7.96 -15.94
N TRP A 15 -22.73 7.12 -15.79
CA TRP A 15 -22.26 6.20 -16.82
C TRP A 15 -22.07 4.79 -16.23
N PRO A 16 -23.14 3.97 -16.15
CA PRO A 16 -23.08 2.63 -15.60
C PRO A 16 -22.46 1.66 -16.61
N ASN A 17 -21.13 1.67 -16.71
CA ASN A 17 -20.36 0.66 -17.41
C ASN A 17 -19.51 -0.14 -16.40
N GLU A 18 -19.09 -1.33 -16.80
CA GLU A 18 -18.36 -2.28 -15.98
C GLU A 18 -17.10 -1.66 -15.36
N ARG A 19 -16.38 -0.84 -16.14
CA ARG A 19 -15.18 -0.12 -15.67
C ARG A 19 -15.47 0.88 -14.55
N ASN A 20 -16.57 1.63 -14.66
CA ASN A 20 -16.93 2.63 -13.64
C ASN A 20 -17.47 1.95 -12.37
N GLN A 21 -18.16 0.82 -12.50
CA GLN A 21 -18.58 -0.01 -11.36
C GLN A 21 -17.37 -0.60 -10.63
N GLU A 22 -16.44 -1.20 -11.36
CA GLU A 22 -15.20 -1.74 -10.79
C GLU A 22 -14.38 -0.64 -10.10
N THR A 23 -14.31 0.56 -10.68
CA THR A 23 -13.60 1.69 -10.06
C THR A 23 -14.24 2.09 -8.73
N LEU A 24 -15.57 2.13 -8.65
CA LEU A 24 -16.29 2.43 -7.41
C LEU A 24 -16.05 1.35 -6.34
N GLU A 25 -16.09 0.08 -6.72
CA GLU A 25 -15.80 -1.03 -5.80
C GLU A 25 -14.35 -0.99 -5.29
N ASN A 26 -13.38 -0.75 -6.17
CA ASN A 26 -11.98 -0.60 -5.79
C ASN A 26 -11.79 0.59 -4.83
N GLN A 27 -12.48 1.71 -5.07
CA GLN A 27 -12.42 2.87 -4.18
C GLN A 27 -13.01 2.55 -2.80
N LYS A 28 -14.16 1.86 -2.75
CA LYS A 28 -14.79 1.46 -1.48
C LYS A 28 -13.90 0.50 -0.68
N LYS A 29 -13.28 -0.47 -1.35
CA LYS A 29 -12.31 -1.39 -0.72
C LYS A 29 -11.07 -0.65 -0.20
N PHE A 30 -10.56 0.32 -0.97
CA PHE A 30 -9.45 1.15 -0.52
C PHE A 30 -9.84 1.95 0.74
N GLN A 31 -11.04 2.51 0.77
CA GLN A 31 -11.56 3.25 1.93
C GLN A 31 -11.67 2.35 3.16
N GLU A 32 -12.29 1.16 3.02
CA GLU A 32 -12.42 0.17 4.10
C GLU A 32 -11.06 -0.27 4.66
N MET A 33 -10.07 -0.46 3.79
CA MET A 33 -8.70 -0.76 4.17
C MET A 33 -8.06 0.39 4.97
N THR A 34 -8.23 1.64 4.54
CA THR A 34 -7.67 2.81 5.24
C THR A 34 -8.36 3.11 6.56
N GLU A 35 -9.68 2.89 6.67
CA GLU A 35 -10.49 3.16 7.87
C GLU A 35 -10.41 2.03 8.91
N THR A 36 -10.03 0.83 8.49
CA THR A 36 -9.80 -0.30 9.38
C THR A 36 -8.75 0.07 10.43
N LYS A 37 -9.08 -0.11 11.71
CA LYS A 37 -8.15 0.06 12.84
C LYS A 37 -7.44 -1.22 13.24
N ASP A 38 -7.97 -2.36 12.78
CA ASP A 38 -7.40 -3.67 13.07
C ASP A 38 -6.21 -3.94 12.12
N PRO A 39 -4.99 -4.10 12.65
CA PRO A 39 -3.80 -4.27 11.84
C PRO A 39 -3.83 -5.58 11.04
N GLU A 40 -4.51 -6.64 11.52
CA GLU A 40 -4.59 -7.92 10.82
C GLU A 40 -5.56 -7.85 9.63
N VAL A 41 -6.72 -7.23 9.83
CA VAL A 41 -7.69 -6.99 8.75
C VAL A 41 -7.07 -6.09 7.69
N PHE A 42 -6.33 -5.06 8.09
CA PHE A 42 -5.60 -4.20 7.17
C PHE A 42 -4.57 -4.97 6.37
N ALA A 43 -3.70 -5.75 7.03
CA ALA A 43 -2.66 -6.52 6.37
C ALA A 43 -3.23 -7.45 5.30
N LYS A 44 -4.35 -8.12 5.61
CA LYS A 44 -5.03 -8.99 4.65
C LYS A 44 -5.56 -8.22 3.44
N LEU A 45 -6.29 -7.13 3.66
CA LEU A 45 -6.85 -6.31 2.58
C LEU A 45 -5.75 -5.67 1.72
N PHE A 46 -4.67 -5.23 2.34
CA PHE A 46 -3.53 -4.63 1.68
C PHE A 46 -2.76 -5.64 0.84
N ARG A 47 -2.54 -6.87 1.35
CA ARG A 47 -1.97 -7.98 0.59
C ARG A 47 -2.79 -8.32 -0.64
N GLU A 48 -4.12 -8.48 -0.48
CA GLU A 48 -5.02 -8.76 -1.60
C GLU A 48 -4.99 -7.64 -2.66
N TYR A 49 -4.92 -6.37 -2.22
CA TYR A 49 -4.79 -5.23 -3.12
C TYR A 49 -3.48 -5.27 -3.92
N LEU A 50 -2.35 -5.53 -3.25
CA LEU A 50 -1.05 -5.59 -3.90
C LEU A 50 -0.94 -6.78 -4.87
N ILE A 51 -1.42 -7.96 -4.49
CA ILE A 51 -1.42 -9.15 -5.36
C ILE A 51 -2.24 -8.90 -6.62
N LYS A 52 -3.42 -8.26 -6.50
CA LYS A 52 -4.25 -7.91 -7.66
C LYS A 52 -3.51 -6.96 -8.62
N LYS A 53 -2.62 -6.11 -8.12
CA LYS A 53 -1.95 -5.06 -8.89
C LYS A 53 -0.60 -5.48 -9.47
N PHE A 54 0.17 -6.27 -8.74
CA PHE A 54 1.55 -6.63 -9.07
C PHE A 54 1.78 -8.13 -9.28
N GLY A 55 0.79 -8.97 -8.96
CA GLY A 55 0.97 -10.43 -8.87
C GLY A 55 1.46 -10.87 -7.50
N ASP A 56 1.54 -12.17 -7.26
CA ASP A 56 2.03 -12.75 -6.01
C ASP A 56 3.57 -12.81 -6.05
N VAL A 57 4.23 -11.81 -5.48
CA VAL A 57 5.69 -11.66 -5.43
C VAL A 57 6.16 -11.46 -3.99
N PRO A 58 7.36 -11.91 -3.61
CA PRO A 58 7.81 -11.92 -2.21
C PRO A 58 7.90 -10.52 -1.58
N GLU A 59 8.11 -9.48 -2.38
CA GLU A 59 8.15 -8.08 -1.96
C GLU A 59 6.84 -7.60 -1.33
N ILE A 60 5.71 -8.23 -1.70
CA ILE A 60 4.40 -7.90 -1.12
C ILE A 60 4.34 -8.30 0.35
N ASP A 61 4.84 -9.47 0.71
CA ASP A 61 4.78 -9.95 2.09
C ASP A 61 5.62 -9.05 3.00
N ILE A 62 6.81 -8.60 2.53
CA ILE A 62 7.66 -7.65 3.25
C ILE A 62 6.93 -6.32 3.51
N LEU A 63 6.29 -5.76 2.47
CA LEU A 63 5.51 -4.53 2.59
C LEU A 63 4.34 -4.67 3.56
N VAL A 64 3.62 -5.79 3.48
CA VAL A 64 2.45 -6.05 4.31
C VAL A 64 2.84 -6.22 5.78
N GLU A 65 3.93 -6.93 6.08
CA GLU A 65 4.40 -7.12 7.45
C GLU A 65 4.83 -5.81 8.11
N VAL A 66 5.60 -4.98 7.40
CA VAL A 66 6.08 -3.72 7.93
C VAL A 66 4.95 -2.69 8.07
N GLU A 67 4.04 -2.59 7.09
CA GLU A 67 2.86 -1.72 7.21
C GLU A 67 1.90 -2.18 8.32
N LYS A 68 1.79 -3.51 8.57
CA LYS A 68 1.05 -4.06 9.71
C LYS A 68 1.64 -3.56 11.02
N LYS A 69 2.98 -3.64 11.18
CA LYS A 69 3.70 -3.15 12.36
C LYS A 69 3.51 -1.66 12.57
N PHE A 70 3.66 -0.84 11.52
CA PHE A 70 3.40 0.59 11.61
C PHE A 70 1.98 0.90 12.07
N LYS A 71 0.99 0.15 11.59
CA LYS A 71 -0.41 0.32 11.98
C LYS A 71 -0.71 -0.15 13.40
N ALA A 72 0.08 -1.10 13.91
CA ALA A 72 0.04 -1.58 15.28
C ALA A 72 0.88 -0.73 16.26
N ASP A 73 1.54 0.33 15.78
CA ASP A 73 2.50 1.15 16.54
C ASP A 73 3.69 0.31 17.09
N GLU A 74 4.05 -0.76 16.37
CA GLU A 74 5.16 -1.64 16.72
C GLU A 74 6.48 -1.11 16.16
N VAL A 75 7.58 -1.39 16.87
CA VAL A 75 8.92 -1.01 16.44
C VAL A 75 9.35 -1.88 15.25
N VAL A 76 9.83 -1.21 14.20
CA VAL A 76 10.42 -1.83 13.02
C VAL A 76 11.94 -1.66 13.11
N SER A 77 12.68 -2.76 12.93
CA SER A 77 14.15 -2.73 12.97
C SER A 77 14.74 -2.08 11.70
N ASP A 78 15.96 -1.55 11.75
CA ASP A 78 16.60 -0.93 10.58
C ASP A 78 16.72 -1.88 9.37
N ASP A 79 17.07 -3.17 9.59
CA ASP A 79 17.08 -4.19 8.54
C ASP A 79 15.69 -4.41 7.91
N GLU A 80 14.63 -4.39 8.73
CA GLU A 80 13.25 -4.55 8.24
C GLU A 80 12.81 -3.32 7.46
N TYR A 81 13.23 -2.14 7.89
CA TYR A 81 12.96 -0.88 7.20
C TYR A 81 13.69 -0.80 5.85
N LEU A 82 14.94 -1.26 5.78
CA LEU A 82 15.69 -1.38 4.52
C LEU A 82 15.02 -2.36 3.55
N ALA A 83 14.61 -3.54 4.04
CA ALA A 83 13.88 -4.52 3.23
C ALA A 83 12.56 -3.94 2.71
N TYR A 84 11.83 -3.18 3.55
CA TYR A 84 10.63 -2.46 3.17
C TYR A 84 10.87 -1.42 2.08
N LEU A 85 11.91 -0.59 2.20
CA LEU A 85 12.25 0.42 1.18
C LEU A 85 12.61 -0.24 -0.15
N ASN A 86 13.34 -1.34 -0.13
CA ASN A 86 13.68 -2.10 -1.33
C ASN A 86 12.44 -2.70 -1.99
N ALA A 87 11.58 -3.38 -1.21
CA ALA A 87 10.32 -3.93 -1.69
C ALA A 87 9.40 -2.83 -2.28
N ARG A 88 9.34 -1.67 -1.61
CA ARG A 88 8.57 -0.51 -2.06
C ARG A 88 9.11 0.05 -3.38
N PHE A 89 10.43 0.15 -3.53
CA PHE A 89 11.04 0.60 -4.79
C PHE A 89 10.78 -0.38 -5.94
N LEU A 90 10.85 -1.69 -5.70
CA LEU A 90 10.60 -2.71 -6.71
C LEU A 90 9.15 -2.73 -7.20
N LEU A 91 8.18 -2.59 -6.28
CA LEU A 91 6.76 -2.56 -6.65
C LEU A 91 6.32 -1.19 -7.18
N PHE A 92 6.88 -0.11 -6.66
CA PHE A 92 6.56 1.27 -7.03
C PHE A 92 7.84 2.02 -7.35
N PRO A 93 8.40 1.85 -8.57
CA PRO A 93 9.61 2.57 -8.96
C PRO A 93 9.32 4.08 -8.99
N ASN A 94 9.67 4.77 -7.90
CA ASN A 94 9.53 6.20 -7.71
C ASN A 94 10.91 6.80 -7.41
N GLN A 95 11.20 7.98 -7.95
CA GLN A 95 12.47 8.68 -7.73
C GLN A 95 12.68 9.05 -6.26
N GLU A 96 11.63 9.38 -5.52
CA GLU A 96 11.72 9.65 -4.07
C GLU A 96 12.16 8.41 -3.28
N THR A 97 11.55 7.25 -3.56
CA THR A 97 11.90 5.99 -2.89
C THR A 97 13.32 5.53 -3.24
N LEU A 98 13.83 5.89 -4.43
CA LEU A 98 15.22 5.63 -4.81
C LEU A 98 16.21 6.50 -4.02
N LEU A 99 15.88 7.77 -3.78
CA LEU A 99 16.69 8.68 -2.96
C LEU A 99 16.74 8.20 -1.50
N GLU A 100 15.60 7.86 -0.91
CA GLU A 100 15.53 7.34 0.46
C GLU A 100 16.34 6.04 0.64
N LEU A 101 16.27 5.14 -0.35
CA LEU A 101 17.07 3.90 -0.35
C LEU A 101 18.58 4.18 -0.43
N GLN A 102 18.99 5.15 -1.27
CA GLN A 102 20.40 5.53 -1.40
C GLN A 102 20.94 6.19 -0.14
N GLU A 103 20.14 7.01 0.54
CA GLU A 103 20.51 7.62 1.82
C GLU A 103 20.66 6.57 2.91
N ALA A 104 19.69 5.66 3.05
CA ALA A 104 19.75 4.59 4.06
C ALA A 104 20.95 3.64 3.86
N LEU A 105 21.29 3.32 2.61
CA LEU A 105 22.50 2.54 2.29
C LEU A 105 23.81 3.29 2.57
N ALA A 106 23.82 4.62 2.39
CA ALA A 106 24.99 5.45 2.66
C ALA A 106 25.23 5.71 4.15
N GLU A 107 24.20 5.61 4.98
CA GLU A 107 24.32 5.65 6.45
C GLU A 107 24.87 4.32 7.01
N GLN A 108 24.48 3.18 6.45
CA GLN A 108 25.02 1.88 6.85
C GLN A 108 26.53 1.70 6.56
N ASP A 109 27.05 2.34 5.50
CA ASP A 109 28.48 2.27 5.12
C ASP A 109 29.38 3.20 5.97
N LYS A 110 28.80 4.03 6.86
CA LYS A 110 29.51 4.98 7.72
C LYS A 110 29.76 4.51 9.15
N GLU A 111 29.20 3.37 9.56
CA GLU A 111 29.51 2.68 10.83
C GLU A 111 30.62 1.63 10.66
#